data_AF-A0A2V9KSY9-F1
#
_entry.id   AF-A0A2V9KSY9-F1
#
_cell.length_a   1.000
_cell.length_b   1.000
_cell.length_c   1.000
_cell.angle_alpha   90.00
_cell.angle_beta   90.00
_cell.angle_gamma   90.00
#
_symmetry.space_group_name_H-M   'P 1'
#
loop_
_entity.id
_entity.type
_entity.pdbx_description
1 polymer ?
#
loop_
_entity_poly.entity_id
_entity_poly.type
_entity_poly.pdbx_seq_one_letter_code
_entity_poly.pdbx_strand_id
1 'polypeptide(L)'
;MNQERFFRALGQRVRQLRKKRGYSQEDMIYFGFSARHWQQIEAGRAITVTTLLRICEVFEVPMAKVVKNLDAGVYEKPTVEPPSRRRRS
;
A
#
# COMPACT_ATOMS: atom_id res chain seq x y z
N MET A 1 8.80 3.84 -12.32
CA MET A 1 7.84 2.71 -12.49
C MET A 1 6.44 3.15 -12.09
N ASN A 2 5.40 2.66 -12.77
CA ASN A 2 3.99 3.00 -12.50
C ASN A 2 3.56 2.71 -11.03
N GLN A 3 4.25 1.76 -10.39
CA GLN A 3 4.08 1.40 -8.99
C GLN A 3 4.49 2.52 -7.99
N GLU A 4 5.40 3.43 -8.36
CA GLU A 4 5.78 4.55 -7.48
C GLU A 4 4.59 5.48 -7.24
N ARG A 5 3.75 5.69 -8.26
CA ARG A 5 2.52 6.48 -8.13
C ARG A 5 1.55 5.83 -7.13
N PHE A 6 1.41 4.51 -7.19
CA PHE A 6 0.62 3.74 -6.24
C PHE A 6 1.12 3.93 -4.81
N PHE A 7 2.41 3.71 -4.55
CA PHE A 7 2.96 3.82 -3.20
C PHE A 7 2.93 5.25 -2.65
N ARG A 8 3.13 6.26 -3.50
CA ARG A 8 2.95 7.66 -3.11
C ARG A 8 1.51 7.96 -2.69
N ALA A 9 0.52 7.48 -3.45
CA ALA A 9 -0.88 7.65 -3.11
C ALA A 9 -1.28 6.87 -1.84
N LEU A 10 -0.74 5.66 -1.67
CA LEU A 10 -0.90 4.86 -0.46
C LEU A 10 -0.33 5.56 0.77
N GLY A 11 0.90 6.08 0.70
CA GLY A 11 1.53 6.83 1.79
C GLY A 11 0.70 8.05 2.22
N GLN A 12 0.11 8.78 1.27
CA GLN A 12 -0.81 9.87 1.57
C GLN A 12 -2.10 9.39 2.26
N ARG A 13 -2.70 8.29 1.80
CA ARG A 13 -3.88 7.69 2.44
C ARG A 13 -3.57 7.26 3.88
N VAL A 14 -2.42 6.63 4.11
CA VAL A 14 -1.97 6.20 5.45
C VAL A 14 -1.76 7.42 6.36
N ARG A 15 -1.14 8.49 5.84
CA ARG A 15 -0.98 9.75 6.58
C ARG A 15 -2.30 10.38 6.98
N GLN A 16 -3.30 10.34 6.09
CA GLN A 16 -4.65 10.83 6.38
C GLN A 16 -5.33 10.00 7.47
N LEU A 17 -5.23 8.66 7.42
CA LEU A 17 -5.76 7.78 8.46
C LEU A 17 -5.14 8.07 9.83
N ARG A 18 -3.81 8.23 9.87
CA ARG A 18 -3.10 8.59 11.10
C ARG A 18 -3.59 9.91 11.69
N LYS A 19 -3.62 10.97 10.86
CA LYS A 19 -4.09 12.30 11.28
C LYS A 19 -5.54 12.28 11.75
N LYS A 20 -6.42 11.50 11.10
CA LYS A 20 -7.83 11.37 11.48
C LYS A 20 -8.01 10.75 12.87
N ARG A 21 -7.09 9.87 13.29
CA ARG A 21 -7.05 9.30 14.65
C ARG A 21 -6.31 10.21 15.66
N GLY A 22 -5.77 11.35 15.23
CA GLY A 22 -5.06 12.29 16.10
C GLY A 22 -3.61 11.91 16.41
N TYR A 23 -3.06 10.88 15.77
CA TYR A 23 -1.73 10.37 16.11
C TYR A 23 -0.59 11.17 15.48
N SER A 24 0.47 11.40 16.24
CA SER A 24 1.78 11.84 15.77
C SER A 24 2.52 10.72 15.02
N GLN A 25 3.63 11.04 14.33
CA GLN A 25 4.45 9.97 13.75
C GLN A 25 5.17 9.14 14.82
N GLU A 26 5.46 9.71 15.98
CA GLU A 26 6.11 9.03 17.11
C GLU A 26 5.16 8.07 17.80
N ASP A 27 3.87 8.38 17.86
CA ASP A 27 2.83 7.51 18.43
C ASP A 27 2.77 6.15 17.74
N MET A 28 3.29 6.06 16.51
CA MET A 28 3.34 4.82 15.75
C MET A 28 4.24 3.76 16.39
N ILE A 29 5.11 4.17 17.30
CA ILE A 29 5.93 3.28 18.13
C ILE A 29 5.06 2.40 19.02
N TYR A 30 3.96 2.92 19.58
CA TYR A 30 3.03 2.14 20.40
C TYR A 30 2.32 1.03 19.62
N PHE A 31 2.28 1.13 18.29
CA PHE A 31 1.73 0.12 17.39
C PHE A 31 2.81 -0.82 16.79
N GLY A 32 4.03 -0.76 17.31
CA GLY A 32 5.13 -1.63 16.92
C GLY A 32 5.80 -1.24 15.59
N PHE A 33 5.72 0.02 15.18
CA PHE A 33 6.51 0.58 14.07
C PHE A 33 7.69 1.39 14.61
N SER A 34 8.79 1.49 13.86
CA SER A 34 9.77 2.55 14.14
C SER A 34 9.35 3.86 13.49
N ALA A 35 9.68 4.99 14.09
CA ALA A 35 9.37 6.32 13.53
C ALA A 35 9.93 6.47 12.10
N ARG A 36 11.16 6.00 11.85
CA ARG A 36 11.78 6.00 10.52
C ARG A 36 11.01 5.16 9.50
N HIS A 37 10.60 3.95 9.88
CA HIS A 37 9.82 3.10 8.98
C HIS A 37 8.47 3.76 8.67
N TRP A 38 7.81 4.36 9.68
CA TRP A 38 6.56 5.08 9.47
C TRP A 38 6.71 6.29 8.53
N GLN A 39 7.77 7.08 8.69
CA GLN A 39 8.09 8.18 7.79
C GLN A 39 8.29 7.71 6.35
N GLN A 40 8.97 6.56 6.16
CA GLN A 40 9.17 5.96 4.84
C GLN A 40 7.84 5.50 4.20
N ILE A 41 6.95 4.92 4.99
CA ILE A 41 5.59 4.54 4.55
C ILE A 41 4.85 5.79 4.05
N GLU A 42 4.81 6.87 4.85
CA GLU A 42 4.12 8.10 4.47
C GLU A 42 4.77 8.84 3.30
N ALA A 43 6.08 8.66 3.11
CA ALA A 43 6.83 9.16 1.95
C ALA A 43 6.56 8.35 0.67
N GLY A 44 5.86 7.22 0.76
CA GLY A 44 5.52 6.37 -0.38
C GLY A 44 6.63 5.42 -0.79
N ARG A 45 7.48 4.99 0.16
CA ARG A 45 8.37 3.84 -0.09
C ARG A 45 7.54 2.57 -0.23
N ALA A 46 8.01 1.66 -1.07
CA ALA A 46 7.38 0.36 -1.24
C ALA A 46 7.33 -0.40 0.09
N ILE A 47 6.23 -1.09 0.33
CA ILE A 47 5.98 -1.90 1.54
C ILE A 47 5.54 -3.30 1.15
N THR A 48 5.66 -4.22 2.10
CA THR A 48 5.07 -5.57 1.96
C THR A 48 3.57 -5.53 2.25
N VAL A 49 2.86 -6.57 1.80
CA VAL A 49 1.45 -6.78 2.15
C VAL A 49 1.27 -6.97 3.66
N THR A 50 2.23 -7.61 4.34
CA THR A 50 2.23 -7.74 5.81
C THR A 50 2.23 -6.38 6.51
N THR A 51 3.06 -5.43 6.04
CA THR A 51 3.05 -4.06 6.56
C THR A 51 1.70 -3.38 6.32
N LEU A 52 1.11 -3.57 5.14
CA LEU A 52 -0.23 -3.04 4.84
C LEU A 52 -1.31 -3.62 5.77
N LEU A 53 -1.27 -4.92 6.06
CA LEU A 53 -2.20 -5.57 7.00
C LEU A 53 -2.07 -4.99 8.42
N ARG A 54 -0.84 -4.77 8.91
CA ARG A 54 -0.61 -4.12 10.20
C ARG A 54 -1.14 -2.69 10.23
N ILE A 55 -1.02 -1.94 9.13
CA ILE A 55 -1.63 -0.61 9.01
C ILE A 55 -3.17 -0.71 9.07
N CYS A 56 -3.76 -1.73 8.43
CA CYS A 56 -5.20 -1.97 8.47
C CYS A 56 -5.68 -2.28 9.89
N GLU A 57 -4.91 -3.07 10.64
CA GLU A 57 -5.17 -3.41 12.04
C GLU A 57 -5.15 -2.17 12.94
N VAL A 58 -4.09 -1.36 12.87
CA VAL A 58 -3.97 -0.10 13.64
C VAL A 58 -5.16 0.83 13.44
N PHE A 59 -5.62 0.97 12.19
CA PHE A 59 -6.68 1.93 11.87
C PHE A 59 -8.06 1.31 11.84
N GLU A 60 -8.18 -0.01 12.05
CA GLU A 60 -9.43 -0.79 11.96
C GLU A 60 -10.13 -0.57 10.61
N VAL A 61 -9.35 -0.47 9.53
CA VAL A 61 -9.86 -0.23 8.17
C VAL A 61 -9.56 -1.43 7.29
N PRO A 62 -10.56 -2.04 6.63
CA PRO A 62 -10.32 -3.12 5.67
C PRO A 62 -9.36 -2.69 4.56
N MET A 63 -8.45 -3.58 4.16
CA MET A 63 -7.46 -3.32 3.11
C MET A 63 -8.08 -2.76 1.84
N ALA A 64 -9.23 -3.31 1.41
CA ALA A 64 -9.96 -2.86 0.23
C ALA A 64 -10.29 -1.35 0.28
N LYS A 65 -10.61 -0.80 1.46
CA LYS A 65 -10.85 0.64 1.62
C LYS A 65 -9.55 1.44 1.57
N VAL A 66 -8.45 0.90 2.11
CA VAL A 66 -7.13 1.56 2.10
C VAL A 66 -6.63 1.71 0.66
N VAL A 67 -6.71 0.65 -0.15
CA VAL A 67 -6.17 0.64 -1.53
C VAL A 67 -7.15 1.12 -2.59
N LYS A 68 -8.41 1.42 -2.22
CA LYS A 68 -9.46 1.83 -3.16
C LYS A 68 -8.99 2.98 -4.05
N ASN A 69 -9.04 2.74 -5.37
CA ASN A 69 -8.70 3.66 -6.46
C ASN A 69 -7.24 4.14 -6.49
N LEU A 70 -6.31 3.43 -5.86
CA LEU A 70 -4.88 3.79 -5.87
C LEU A 70 -4.11 3.22 -7.06
N ASP A 71 -4.67 2.18 -7.69
CA ASP A 71 -4.13 1.37 -8.78
C ASP A 71 -4.51 1.89 -10.19
N ALA A 72 -5.24 3.01 -10.25
CA ALA A 72 -5.69 3.59 -11.50
C ALA A 72 -4.51 3.91 -12.44
N GLY A 73 -4.45 3.18 -13.55
CA GLY A 73 -3.41 3.33 -14.55
C GLY A 73 -2.07 2.73 -14.15
N VAL A 74 -1.98 1.90 -13.11
CA VAL A 74 -0.74 1.21 -12.68
C VAL A 74 -0.42 0.00 -13.56
N TYR A 75 -1.45 -0.66 -14.08
CA TYR A 75 -1.31 -1.89 -14.85
C TYR A 75 -0.96 -1.60 -16.32
N GLU A 76 0.13 -2.19 -16.80
CA GLU A 76 0.45 -2.24 -18.22
C GLU A 76 -0.26 -3.45 -18.84
N LYS A 77 -0.79 -3.29 -20.07
CA LYS A 77 -1.40 -4.42 -20.77
C LYS A 77 -0.30 -5.41 -21.16
N PRO A 78 -0.43 -6.71 -20.85
CA PRO A 78 0.50 -7.71 -21.36
C PRO A 78 0.51 -7.65 -22.88
N THR A 79 1.67 -7.38 -23.47
CA THR A 79 1.86 -7.30 -24.94
C THR A 79 2.00 -8.67 -25.59
N VAL A 80 2.11 -9.73 -24.78
CA VAL A 80 2.36 -11.09 -25.25
C VAL A 80 1.12 -11.93 -25.00
N GLU A 81 0.53 -12.47 -26.08
CA GLU A 81 -0.53 -13.47 -25.95
C GLU A 81 0.01 -14.68 -25.16
N PRO A 82 -0.73 -15.20 -24.17
CA PRO A 82 -0.29 -16.38 -23.45
C PRO A 82 -0.09 -17.52 -24.46
N PRO A 83 1.02 -18.28 -24.37
CA PRO A 83 1.31 -19.33 -25.33
C PRO A 83 0.12 -20.29 -25.39
N SER A 84 -0.40 -20.49 -26.61
CA SER A 84 -1.46 -21.46 -26.90
C SER A 84 -1.11 -22.77 -26.20
N ARG A 85 -1.90 -23.14 -25.19
CA ARG A 85 -1.76 -24.44 -24.53
C ARG A 85 -1.94 -25.47 -25.63
N ARG A 86 -0.84 -26.06 -26.13
CA ARG A 86 -0.90 -27.26 -26.95
C ARG A 86 -1.70 -28.27 -26.15
N ARG A 87 -2.96 -28.50 -26.53
CA ARG A 87 -3.75 -29.62 -26.04
C ARG A 87 -2.91 -30.86 -26.35
N ARG A 88 -2.35 -31.48 -25.32
CA ARG A 88 -1.81 -32.83 -25.44
C ARG A 88 -3.02 -33.72 -25.70
N SER A 89 -3.18 -34.13 -26.95
CA SER A 89 -3.97 -35.27 -27.38
C SER A 89 -3.35 -36.56 -26.89
#